data_AF-A0A7S0F4B4-F1
#
_entry.id   AF-A0A7S0F4B4-F1
#
_cell.length_a   1.000
_cell.length_b   1.000
_cell.length_c   1.000
_cell.angle_alpha   90.00
_cell.angle_beta   90.00
_cell.angle_gamma   90.00
#
_symmetry.space_group_name_H-M   'P 1'
#
loop_
_entity.id
_entity.type
_entity.pdbx_description
1 polymer ?
#
loop_
_entity_poly.entity_id
_entity_poly.type
_entity_poly.pdbx_seq_one_letter_code
_entity_poly.pdbx_strand_id
1 'polypeptide(L)'
;PQDLADQVKIIRMMPTSQPRFSGLRIVVRKRKLESCIAVISLLCLLLGLVTAETNEGKSPEILEPATQKKHEFSSKGWPSHALPNPSTKEGANACGRSSVQHSSSVCDPDGLISRKSADQIDEMIDAARKQISFTDDQSSQVHDLQIAVAIVNRMGDEDKDRRALASRYARQVHDSWGLGDAGVGNGVLLFVSKEDRQVYISTGRLARSRLPDSVCNQIVDIMRPVLRKGYFDQALLKGLQEIITRVSEKKTLWAKYKNVIVFSSIVAFFLVTATYKRYQDRNRKTEFKQAMSLLKRIEETAGKKLEAARKGFNENARWQCPVCLEDFAFPSSDSDKTNSMVLGCGHRFCMSCLEPWLETHRNCPICRRDLSSSSIIPVRSASPSEVSSWQQQDAMFRLGSLRRRFPDLISSTIFENFTERPVVFAEVEREIERNYQRITRHSEEVRGKGSEGSSFHGWGGGN
;
A
#
# COMPACT_ATOMS: atom_id res chain seq x y z
N PRO A 1 42.65 -18.51 11.79
CA PRO A 1 41.58 -19.53 11.71
C PRO A 1 42.05 -20.71 10.86
N GLN A 2 42.94 -21.51 11.46
CA GLN A 2 43.25 -22.88 11.07
C GLN A 2 42.53 -23.75 12.09
N ASP A 3 41.31 -24.17 11.77
CA ASP A 3 40.69 -25.41 12.24
C ASP A 3 39.31 -25.54 11.59
N LEU A 4 38.85 -26.77 11.37
CA LEU A 4 37.70 -27.19 10.51
C LEU A 4 38.02 -27.45 9.04
N ALA A 5 39.10 -28.19 8.82
CA ALA A 5 39.19 -29.15 7.72
C ALA A 5 39.50 -30.51 8.33
N ASP A 6 38.51 -31.18 8.91
CA ASP A 6 38.53 -32.63 9.15
C ASP A 6 37.15 -33.13 9.63
N GLN A 7 36.36 -33.67 8.70
CA GLN A 7 35.54 -34.87 8.91
C GLN A 7 34.97 -35.37 7.56
N VAL A 8 35.81 -36.19 6.93
CA VAL A 8 35.59 -37.14 5.84
C VAL A 8 34.57 -38.21 6.32
N LYS A 9 33.42 -38.42 5.65
CA LYS A 9 33.13 -39.42 4.58
C LYS A 9 32.93 -40.86 5.09
N ILE A 10 32.07 -41.63 4.38
CA ILE A 10 31.72 -43.09 4.48
C ILE A 10 30.30 -43.26 5.11
N ILE A 11 29.22 -43.74 4.45
CA ILE A 11 28.99 -44.90 3.55
C ILE A 11 27.92 -44.60 2.46
N ARG A 12 28.14 -45.16 1.26
CA ARG A 12 27.24 -45.27 0.07
C ARG A 12 26.21 -46.41 0.22
N MET A 13 25.01 -46.28 -0.38
CA MET A 13 24.46 -47.14 -1.47
C MET A 13 22.91 -47.00 -1.65
N MET A 14 22.51 -46.38 -2.79
CA MET A 14 21.38 -46.57 -3.76
C MET A 14 20.09 -47.38 -3.43
N PRO A 15 18.97 -47.30 -4.23
CA PRO A 15 18.60 -46.38 -5.32
C PRO A 15 17.13 -45.82 -5.34
N THR A 16 16.96 -44.74 -6.13
CA THR A 16 15.82 -44.31 -6.98
C THR A 16 14.37 -44.71 -6.70
N SER A 17 13.50 -43.72 -6.49
CA SER A 17 12.31 -43.48 -7.34
C SER A 17 11.76 -42.06 -7.15
N GLN A 18 11.63 -41.32 -8.25
CA GLN A 18 10.83 -40.07 -8.31
C GLN A 18 9.33 -40.41 -8.34
N PRO A 19 8.41 -39.50 -7.92
CA PRO A 19 7.89 -38.51 -8.87
C PRO A 19 7.67 -37.08 -8.31
N ARG A 20 8.04 -36.11 -9.16
CA ARG A 20 7.36 -34.85 -9.50
C ARG A 20 6.83 -33.93 -8.36
N PHE A 21 7.58 -32.85 -8.15
CA PHE A 21 7.10 -31.59 -7.59
C PHE A 21 6.08 -30.90 -8.50
N SER A 22 5.02 -30.35 -7.90
CA SER A 22 4.59 -28.95 -8.12
C SER A 22 3.47 -28.57 -7.15
N GLY A 23 3.87 -28.05 -6.00
CA GLY A 23 2.99 -27.49 -4.98
C GLY A 23 3.80 -26.59 -4.06
N LEU A 24 4.28 -25.46 -4.59
CA LEU A 24 5.07 -24.49 -3.82
C LEU A 24 4.12 -23.73 -2.86
N ARG A 25 3.95 -24.25 -1.64
CA ARG A 25 3.44 -23.47 -0.50
C ARG A 25 4.61 -22.69 0.10
N ILE A 26 4.63 -21.38 -0.11
CA ILE A 26 5.61 -20.48 0.51
C ILE A 26 5.24 -20.30 1.98
N VAL A 27 6.00 -20.96 2.86
CA VAL A 27 5.98 -20.75 4.32
C VAL A 27 7.13 -19.80 4.64
N VAL A 28 6.83 -18.53 4.89
CA VAL A 28 7.82 -17.54 5.34
C VAL A 28 8.12 -17.79 6.82
N ARG A 29 9.25 -18.45 7.10
CA ARG A 29 9.80 -18.58 8.45
C ARG A 29 10.82 -17.46 8.69
N LYS A 30 10.50 -16.56 9.62
CA LYS A 30 11.39 -15.57 10.23
C LYS A 30 12.65 -16.25 10.79
N ARG A 31 13.84 -15.87 10.32
CA ARG A 31 15.10 -15.80 11.08
C ARG A 31 16.21 -15.19 10.22
N LYS A 32 17.08 -14.40 10.87
CA LYS A 32 18.21 -13.59 10.36
C LYS A 32 17.88 -12.11 10.12
N LEU A 33 17.63 -11.42 11.23
CA LEU A 33 17.77 -9.98 11.36
C LEU A 33 18.51 -9.73 12.69
N GLU A 34 19.82 -10.01 12.72
CA GLU A 34 20.72 -9.72 13.83
C GLU A 34 22.15 -10.09 13.39
N SER A 35 22.76 -9.29 12.51
CA SER A 35 24.20 -9.34 12.18
C SER A 35 24.62 -8.15 11.30
N CYS A 36 24.29 -6.91 11.70
CA CYS A 36 24.84 -5.69 11.08
C CYS A 36 25.12 -4.55 12.08
N ILE A 37 25.16 -4.80 13.39
CA ILE A 37 25.40 -3.78 14.44
C ILE A 37 26.79 -3.97 15.10
N ALA A 38 27.78 -4.51 14.37
CA ALA A 38 29.11 -4.75 14.94
C ALA A 38 30.27 -4.37 14.01
N VAL A 39 30.11 -3.31 13.21
CA VAL A 39 31.19 -2.81 12.33
C VAL A 39 31.40 -1.27 12.45
N ILE A 40 30.67 -0.58 13.33
CA ILE A 40 30.83 0.88 13.56
C ILE A 40 31.17 1.17 15.03
N SER A 41 32.11 0.41 15.59
CA SER A 41 32.65 0.66 16.93
C SER A 41 34.18 0.59 16.99
N LEU A 42 34.86 0.65 15.84
CA LEU A 42 36.33 0.48 15.77
C LEU A 42 37.06 1.58 14.98
N LEU A 43 36.52 2.81 14.97
CA LEU A 43 37.16 3.97 14.33
C LEU A 43 36.96 5.26 15.16
N CYS A 44 37.13 5.16 16.49
CA CYS A 44 37.07 6.29 17.42
C CYS A 44 38.26 6.35 18.39
N LEU A 45 39.41 5.79 18.03
CA LEU A 45 40.54 5.69 18.97
C LEU A 45 41.93 5.91 18.36
N LEU A 46 42.09 6.82 17.39
CA LEU A 46 43.41 7.30 17.01
C LEU A 46 43.39 8.80 16.66
N LEU A 47 44.35 9.51 17.29
CA LEU A 47 44.78 10.90 17.07
C LEU A 47 44.18 11.96 18.00
N GLY A 48 44.47 11.79 19.29
CA GLY A 48 44.70 12.92 20.20
C GLY A 48 46.20 13.17 20.30
N LEU A 49 46.67 14.29 19.75
CA LEU A 49 47.92 14.93 20.17
C LEU A 49 47.66 16.43 20.35
N VAL A 50 47.82 16.86 21.59
CA VAL A 50 47.78 18.23 22.07
C VAL A 50 49.13 18.86 21.78
N THR A 51 49.13 20.05 21.17
CA THR A 51 50.19 21.04 21.41
C THR A 51 49.54 22.39 21.65
N ALA A 52 49.72 22.87 22.87
CA ALA A 52 49.42 24.23 23.29
C ALA A 52 50.50 25.17 22.75
N GLU A 53 50.10 26.32 22.22
CA GLU A 53 50.99 27.50 22.12
C GLU A 53 50.24 28.73 22.62
N THR A 54 50.79 29.30 23.68
CA THR A 54 50.55 30.64 24.19
C THR A 54 51.28 31.65 23.31
N ASN A 55 50.65 32.78 22.99
CA ASN A 55 51.41 33.99 22.68
C ASN A 55 50.72 35.22 23.27
N GLU A 56 51.40 35.84 24.23
CA GLU A 56 51.21 37.22 24.67
C GLU A 56 52.02 38.15 23.76
N GLY A 57 51.52 39.36 23.48
CA GLY A 57 52.30 40.36 22.74
C GLY A 57 51.57 41.65 22.36
N LYS A 58 51.38 42.54 23.35
CA LYS A 58 51.39 44.04 23.35
C LYS A 58 50.80 44.90 22.20
N SER A 59 49.71 45.60 22.56
CA SER A 59 49.51 47.08 22.64
C SER A 59 49.61 47.99 21.38
N PRO A 60 49.12 49.25 21.41
CA PRO A 60 47.85 49.62 20.78
C PRO A 60 47.99 50.74 19.72
N GLU A 61 47.07 50.84 18.78
CA GLU A 61 47.06 51.99 17.86
C GLU A 61 45.64 52.53 17.61
N ILE A 62 45.38 53.65 18.30
CA ILE A 62 44.55 54.81 17.93
C ILE A 62 43.05 54.57 17.66
N LEU A 63 42.24 54.89 18.68
CA LEU A 63 40.80 55.20 18.59
C LEU A 63 40.57 56.55 17.89
N GLU A 64 39.61 56.60 16.93
CA GLU A 64 38.58 57.66 16.74
C GLU A 64 37.48 57.14 15.74
N PRO A 65 36.31 57.80 15.55
CA PRO A 65 35.09 57.81 16.34
C PRO A 65 33.95 56.97 15.69
N ALA A 66 33.82 55.68 16.04
CA ALA A 66 32.80 54.79 15.45
C ALA A 66 31.36 55.02 15.98
N THR A 67 31.22 55.62 17.16
CA THR A 67 29.92 55.82 17.83
C THR A 67 29.06 56.88 17.15
N GLN A 68 29.67 57.94 16.62
CA GLN A 68 28.95 59.08 16.01
C GLN A 68 28.30 58.69 14.66
N LYS A 69 29.01 57.93 13.82
CA LYS A 69 28.47 57.43 12.54
C LYS A 69 27.33 56.43 12.72
N LYS A 70 27.39 55.59 13.76
CA LYS A 70 26.31 54.64 14.08
C LYS A 70 25.01 55.36 14.44
N HIS A 71 25.08 56.42 15.24
CA HIS A 71 23.90 57.26 15.55
C HIS A 71 23.36 57.99 14.32
N GLU A 72 24.22 58.42 13.40
CA GLU A 72 23.81 59.03 12.14
C GLU A 72 23.09 58.04 11.21
N PHE A 73 23.60 56.82 11.02
CA PHE A 73 22.94 55.81 10.18
C PHE A 73 21.64 55.29 10.77
N SER A 74 21.57 55.17 12.11
CA SER A 74 20.33 54.76 12.78
C SER A 74 19.19 55.77 12.56
N SER A 75 19.52 57.06 12.39
CA SER A 75 18.54 58.14 12.18
C SER A 75 18.26 58.44 10.71
N LYS A 76 19.27 58.41 9.83
CA LYS A 76 19.12 58.73 8.38
C LYS A 76 18.89 57.50 7.49
N GLY A 77 19.16 56.31 8.01
CA GLY A 77 19.12 55.04 7.28
C GLY A 77 20.51 54.51 6.96
N TRP A 78 20.61 53.18 6.90
CA TRP A 78 21.86 52.47 6.64
C TRP A 78 22.11 52.33 5.15
N PRO A 79 23.21 52.84 4.58
CA PRO A 79 23.59 52.48 3.22
C PRO A 79 24.16 51.06 3.19
N SER A 80 23.96 50.34 2.08
CA SER A 80 24.24 48.90 1.98
C SER A 80 25.71 48.56 2.28
N HIS A 81 26.64 49.40 1.82
CA HIS A 81 28.09 49.23 2.03
C HIS A 81 28.56 49.56 3.46
N ALA A 82 27.76 50.29 4.26
CA ALA A 82 28.11 50.63 5.63
C ALA A 82 27.51 49.67 6.65
N LEU A 83 26.67 48.72 6.21
CA LEU A 83 26.11 47.73 7.11
C LEU A 83 27.20 46.75 7.57
N PRO A 84 27.49 46.66 8.89
CA PRO A 84 28.63 45.90 9.38
C PRO A 84 28.46 44.40 9.12
N ASN A 85 29.54 43.72 8.73
CA ASN A 85 29.52 42.28 8.49
C ASN A 85 29.65 41.51 9.82
N PRO A 86 28.61 40.81 10.31
CA PRO A 86 28.62 40.17 11.63
C PRO A 86 29.61 38.99 11.73
N SER A 87 30.13 38.49 10.60
CA SER A 87 31.10 37.38 10.59
C SER A 87 32.48 37.77 11.12
N THR A 88 32.80 39.07 11.18
CA THR A 88 34.04 39.56 11.81
C THR A 88 33.76 39.99 13.25
N LYS A 89 34.76 39.92 14.13
CA LYS A 89 34.62 40.34 15.54
C LYS A 89 34.19 41.81 15.66
N GLU A 90 34.78 42.69 14.87
CA GLU A 90 34.46 44.12 14.86
C GLU A 90 33.05 44.38 14.32
N GLY A 91 32.67 43.70 13.24
CA GLY A 91 31.33 43.83 12.67
C GLY A 91 30.26 43.26 13.61
N ALA A 92 30.51 42.12 14.26
CA ALA A 92 29.65 41.57 15.30
C ALA A 92 29.42 42.60 16.42
N ASN A 93 30.47 43.26 16.90
CA ASN A 93 30.34 44.32 17.90
C ASN A 93 29.46 45.48 17.39
N ALA A 94 29.68 45.94 16.16
CA ALA A 94 28.90 47.02 15.54
C ALA A 94 27.42 46.64 15.34
N CYS A 95 27.15 45.36 15.05
CA CYS A 95 25.85 44.73 14.95
C CYS A 95 25.16 44.45 16.30
N GLY A 96 25.72 44.91 17.43
CA GLY A 96 25.15 44.70 18.76
C GLY A 96 25.46 43.32 19.38
N ARG A 97 26.42 42.58 18.84
CA ARG A 97 26.81 41.21 19.24
C ARG A 97 28.13 41.15 20.03
N SER A 98 28.35 42.08 20.96
CA SER A 98 29.66 42.24 21.64
C SER A 98 30.12 41.12 22.59
N SER A 99 29.26 40.17 22.93
CA SER A 99 29.60 39.08 23.88
C SER A 99 29.95 37.76 23.19
N VAL A 100 30.00 37.72 21.87
CA VAL A 100 30.30 36.51 21.11
C VAL A 100 31.81 36.43 20.89
N GLN A 101 32.42 35.29 21.24
CA GLN A 101 33.89 35.17 21.27
C GLN A 101 34.55 35.18 19.88
N HIS A 102 33.84 34.77 18.82
CA HIS A 102 34.48 34.45 17.53
C HIS A 102 33.80 35.10 16.30
N SER A 103 32.49 34.98 16.12
CA SER A 103 31.72 35.61 15.02
C SER A 103 30.21 35.39 15.20
N SER A 104 29.36 36.19 14.53
CA SER A 104 27.89 36.04 14.53
C SER A 104 27.37 36.02 13.09
N SER A 105 26.17 35.47 12.90
CA SER A 105 25.45 35.51 11.62
C SER A 105 24.31 36.54 11.64
N VAL A 106 24.15 37.27 12.74
CA VAL A 106 23.05 38.22 12.95
C VAL A 106 23.59 39.64 13.04
N CYS A 107 23.07 40.52 12.19
CA CYS A 107 23.30 41.95 12.29
C CYS A 107 22.05 42.74 12.64
N ASP A 108 22.06 43.36 13.81
CA ASP A 108 21.02 44.27 14.30
C ASP A 108 21.69 45.52 14.91
N PRO A 109 22.23 46.42 14.09
CA PRO A 109 22.94 47.58 14.60
C PRO A 109 22.01 48.56 15.34
N ASP A 110 20.70 48.52 15.08
CA ASP A 110 19.68 49.41 15.66
C ASP A 110 19.00 48.83 16.92
N GLY A 111 19.30 47.59 17.31
CA GLY A 111 18.74 46.96 18.50
C GLY A 111 17.23 46.68 18.41
N LEU A 112 16.76 46.29 17.23
CA LEU A 112 15.36 45.97 16.93
C LEU A 112 14.90 44.61 17.46
N ILE A 113 15.82 43.71 17.79
CA ILE A 113 15.52 42.41 18.40
C ILE A 113 16.23 42.23 19.74
N SER A 114 15.66 41.37 20.58
CA SER A 114 16.25 41.03 21.86
C SER A 114 17.55 40.23 21.70
N ARG A 115 18.47 40.42 22.65
CA ARG A 115 19.73 39.64 22.70
C ARG A 115 19.47 38.14 22.68
N LYS A 116 18.47 37.69 23.43
CA LYS A 116 18.04 36.29 23.51
C LYS A 116 17.63 35.75 22.14
N SER A 117 16.83 36.50 21.38
CA SER A 117 16.42 36.04 20.05
C SER A 117 17.56 36.08 19.06
N ALA A 118 18.49 37.04 19.14
CA ALA A 118 19.71 37.02 18.34
C ALA A 118 20.59 35.79 18.65
N ASP A 119 20.75 35.42 19.93
CA ASP A 119 21.47 34.21 20.34
C ASP A 119 20.80 32.93 19.81
N GLN A 120 19.47 32.85 19.87
CA GLN A 120 18.71 31.73 19.31
C GLN A 120 18.84 31.62 17.79
N ILE A 121 18.85 32.74 17.08
CA ILE A 121 19.04 32.77 15.62
C ILE A 121 20.45 32.28 15.26
N ASP A 122 21.49 32.75 15.97
CA ASP A 122 22.86 32.25 15.80
C ASP A 122 22.95 30.74 16.03
N GLU A 123 22.38 30.23 17.13
CA GLU A 123 22.35 28.80 17.44
C GLU A 123 21.66 27.97 16.34
N MET A 124 20.53 28.44 15.82
CA MET A 124 19.81 27.80 14.72
C MET A 124 20.64 27.78 13.42
N ILE A 125 21.35 28.86 13.11
CA ILE A 125 22.20 28.95 11.91
C ILE A 125 23.40 28.02 12.05
N ASP A 126 24.07 28.00 13.21
CA ASP A 126 25.21 27.11 13.46
C ASP A 126 24.83 25.64 13.41
N ALA A 127 23.63 25.29 13.90
CA ALA A 127 23.08 23.94 13.78
C ALA A 127 22.80 23.58 12.31
N ALA A 128 22.19 24.49 11.54
CA ALA A 128 21.87 24.27 10.13
C ALA A 128 23.14 24.11 9.28
N ARG A 129 24.16 24.93 9.51
CA ARG A 129 25.45 24.88 8.78
C ARG A 129 26.14 23.53 8.89
N LYS A 130 26.07 22.89 10.06
CA LYS A 130 26.66 21.56 10.31
C LYS A 130 25.87 20.40 9.69
N GLN A 131 24.59 20.58 9.40
CA GLN A 131 23.70 19.51 8.95
C GLN A 131 23.34 19.59 7.47
N ILE A 132 23.41 20.79 6.88
CA ILE A 132 22.92 21.06 5.55
C ILE A 132 24.06 21.49 4.65
N SER A 133 24.44 20.57 3.76
CA SER A 133 25.36 20.85 2.67
C SER A 133 24.67 20.72 1.31
N PHE A 134 25.17 21.47 0.34
CA PHE A 134 24.82 21.37 -1.06
C PHE A 134 25.90 20.59 -1.79
N THR A 135 25.51 19.80 -2.77
CA THR A 135 26.44 19.21 -3.74
C THR A 135 26.34 20.05 -4.99
N ASP A 136 27.46 20.58 -5.46
CA ASP A 136 27.52 21.23 -6.75
C ASP A 136 27.59 20.17 -7.86
N ASP A 137 26.61 20.18 -8.76
CA ASP A 137 26.50 19.22 -9.86
C ASP A 137 27.68 19.33 -10.84
N GLN A 138 28.35 20.49 -10.90
CA GLN A 138 29.48 20.71 -11.82
C GLN A 138 30.81 20.18 -11.25
N SER A 139 31.08 20.43 -9.97
CA SER A 139 32.36 20.07 -9.33
C SER A 139 32.29 18.81 -8.45
N SER A 140 31.10 18.28 -8.17
CA SER A 140 30.85 17.22 -7.18
C SER A 140 31.37 17.54 -5.77
N GLN A 141 31.71 18.80 -5.49
CA GLN A 141 32.14 19.26 -4.17
C GLN A 141 30.94 19.52 -3.27
N VAL A 142 31.17 19.35 -1.97
CA VAL A 142 30.16 19.57 -0.92
C VAL A 142 30.44 20.91 -0.26
N HIS A 143 29.42 21.77 -0.24
CA HIS A 143 29.49 23.14 0.26
C HIS A 143 28.45 23.36 1.36
N ASP A 144 28.88 23.82 2.54
CA ASP A 144 28.00 24.01 3.69
C ASP A 144 27.12 25.26 3.52
N LEU A 145 25.86 25.18 3.91
CA LEU A 145 24.94 26.32 3.83
C LEU A 145 25.45 27.51 4.69
N GLN A 146 25.50 28.71 4.12
CA GLN A 146 25.84 29.92 4.86
C GLN A 146 24.62 30.83 4.95
N ILE A 147 24.08 31.05 6.14
CA ILE A 147 22.91 31.92 6.37
C ILE A 147 23.35 33.12 7.20
N ALA A 148 22.86 34.31 6.86
CA ALA A 148 22.93 35.47 7.73
C ALA A 148 21.56 36.18 7.81
N VAL A 149 21.37 36.93 8.89
CA VAL A 149 20.17 37.75 9.14
C VAL A 149 20.60 39.19 9.36
N ALA A 150 19.95 40.11 8.65
CA ALA A 150 20.18 41.54 8.79
C ALA A 150 18.86 42.26 9.03
N ILE A 151 18.80 43.07 10.09
CA ILE A 151 17.64 43.91 10.40
C ILE A 151 18.10 45.33 10.69
N VAL A 152 17.44 46.31 10.07
CA VAL A 152 17.72 47.74 10.25
C VAL A 152 16.43 48.52 10.41
N ASN A 153 16.54 49.71 11.00
CA ASN A 153 15.40 50.61 11.13
C ASN A 153 14.96 51.13 9.75
N ARG A 154 15.90 51.53 8.89
CA ARG A 154 15.63 52.07 7.55
C ARG A 154 16.81 51.84 6.59
N MET A 155 16.52 51.61 5.30
CA MET A 155 17.53 51.63 4.23
C MET A 155 17.88 53.08 3.85
N GLY A 156 19.17 53.38 3.77
CA GLY A 156 19.69 54.73 3.53
C GLY A 156 19.48 55.29 2.12
N ASP A 157 19.23 54.43 1.14
CA ASP A 157 18.96 54.87 -0.23
C ASP A 157 17.51 55.36 -0.38
N GLU A 158 17.34 56.51 -1.04
CA GLU A 158 16.03 57.04 -1.40
C GLU A 158 15.61 56.55 -2.80
N ASP A 159 14.67 55.61 -2.82
CA ASP A 159 13.99 55.13 -4.03
C ASP A 159 12.47 55.13 -3.77
N LYS A 160 11.69 55.53 -4.78
CA LYS A 160 10.23 55.50 -4.74
C LYS A 160 9.70 54.07 -4.65
N ASP A 161 10.35 53.12 -5.33
CA ASP A 161 10.01 51.71 -5.22
C ASP A 161 10.82 51.05 -4.10
N ARG A 162 10.27 51.10 -2.87
CA ARG A 162 10.91 50.46 -1.70
C ARG A 162 11.11 48.96 -1.88
N ARG A 163 10.24 48.28 -2.64
CA ARG A 163 10.35 46.83 -2.87
C ARG A 163 11.53 46.51 -3.78
N ALA A 164 11.64 47.23 -4.91
CA ALA A 164 12.78 47.08 -5.81
C ALA A 164 14.09 47.43 -5.08
N LEU A 165 14.08 48.51 -4.29
CA LEU A 165 15.23 48.91 -3.47
C LEU A 165 15.65 47.82 -2.51
N ALA A 166 14.74 47.24 -1.72
CA ALA A 166 15.07 46.18 -0.76
C ALA A 166 15.74 44.98 -1.44
N SER A 167 15.31 44.63 -2.66
CA SER A 167 15.91 43.53 -3.40
C SER A 167 17.34 43.83 -3.87
N ARG A 168 17.65 45.08 -4.25
CA ARG A 168 19.01 45.48 -4.66
C ARG A 168 19.90 45.64 -3.44
N TYR A 169 19.40 46.30 -2.40
CA TYR A 169 20.06 46.51 -1.12
C TYR A 169 20.49 45.18 -0.50
N ALA A 170 19.57 44.23 -0.36
CA ALA A 170 19.88 42.92 0.21
C ALA A 170 20.89 42.13 -0.62
N ARG A 171 20.88 42.24 -1.96
CA ARG A 171 21.90 41.61 -2.81
C ARG A 171 23.27 42.25 -2.63
N GLN A 172 23.35 43.58 -2.57
CA GLN A 172 24.61 44.28 -2.30
C GLN A 172 25.19 43.91 -0.93
N VAL A 173 24.36 43.84 0.12
CA VAL A 173 24.78 43.38 1.44
C VAL A 173 25.29 41.93 1.36
N HIS A 174 24.51 41.04 0.74
CA HIS A 174 24.89 39.63 0.56
C HIS A 174 26.25 39.48 -0.12
N ASP A 175 26.47 40.21 -1.22
CA ASP A 175 27.72 40.16 -1.98
C ASP A 175 28.88 40.79 -1.20
N SER A 176 28.66 41.94 -0.55
CA SER A 176 29.68 42.64 0.24
C SER A 176 30.15 41.85 1.46
N TRP A 177 29.25 41.05 2.04
CA TRP A 177 29.58 40.19 3.17
C TRP A 177 30.23 38.87 2.73
N GLY A 178 30.27 38.58 1.43
CA GLY A 178 30.80 37.34 0.89
C GLY A 178 30.02 36.11 1.36
N LEU A 179 28.68 36.21 1.44
CA LEU A 179 27.86 35.08 1.89
C LEU A 179 27.84 33.97 0.83
N GLY A 180 28.42 32.82 1.18
CA GLY A 180 28.59 31.70 0.28
C GLY A 180 29.97 31.67 -0.38
N ASP A 181 30.40 30.46 -0.75
CA ASP A 181 31.68 30.21 -1.38
C ASP A 181 31.73 30.83 -2.77
N ALA A 182 32.88 31.41 -3.10
CA ALA A 182 33.11 32.11 -4.36
C ALA A 182 32.84 31.18 -5.56
N GLY A 183 32.03 31.65 -6.51
CA GLY A 183 31.63 30.89 -7.70
C GLY A 183 30.51 29.86 -7.48
N VAL A 184 30.22 29.49 -6.23
CA VAL A 184 29.23 28.47 -5.85
C VAL A 184 27.90 29.11 -5.46
N GLY A 185 27.92 30.05 -4.50
CA GLY A 185 26.72 30.75 -4.04
C GLY A 185 25.76 29.88 -3.22
N ASN A 186 26.28 29.21 -2.20
CA ASN A 186 25.58 28.53 -1.09
C ASN A 186 25.11 29.49 0.03
N GLY A 187 25.17 30.81 -0.21
CA GLY A 187 24.77 31.86 0.74
C GLY A 187 23.27 32.18 0.71
N VAL A 188 22.71 32.55 1.88
CA VAL A 188 21.35 33.05 2.06
C VAL A 188 21.37 34.23 3.05
N LEU A 189 20.77 35.35 2.67
CA LEU A 189 20.57 36.51 3.54
C LEU A 189 19.08 36.76 3.74
N LEU A 190 18.61 36.73 4.99
CA LEU A 190 17.29 37.23 5.37
C LEU A 190 17.42 38.69 5.82
N PHE A 191 16.85 39.61 5.05
CA PHE A 191 16.92 41.05 5.29
C PHE A 191 15.55 41.63 5.66
N VAL A 192 15.51 42.48 6.69
CA VAL A 192 14.32 43.22 7.13
C VAL A 192 14.65 44.70 7.32
N SER A 193 13.84 45.58 6.71
CA SER A 193 13.83 47.01 7.02
C SER A 193 12.49 47.40 7.63
N LYS A 194 12.53 47.89 8.88
CA LYS A 194 11.34 48.15 9.71
C LYS A 194 10.49 49.30 9.16
N GLU A 195 11.07 50.48 8.96
CA GLU A 195 10.34 51.67 8.50
C GLU A 195 9.88 51.55 7.05
N ASP A 196 10.67 50.84 6.23
CA ASP A 196 10.33 50.59 4.83
C ASP A 196 9.28 49.50 4.65
N ARG A 197 9.00 48.75 5.73
CA ARG A 197 8.10 47.59 5.76
C ARG A 197 8.47 46.57 4.69
N GLN A 198 9.76 46.41 4.43
CA GLN A 198 10.27 45.49 3.43
C GLN A 198 10.98 44.32 4.09
N VAL A 199 10.78 43.14 3.51
CA VAL A 199 11.51 41.92 3.81
C VAL A 199 11.96 41.34 2.49
N TYR A 200 13.21 40.90 2.44
CA TYR A 200 13.74 40.25 1.27
C TYR A 200 14.67 39.11 1.67
N ILE A 201 14.61 38.01 0.92
CA ILE A 201 15.53 36.88 1.10
C ILE A 201 16.41 36.83 -0.15
N SER A 202 17.69 37.11 0.01
CA SER A 202 18.68 37.01 -1.07
C SER A 202 19.34 35.63 -1.03
N THR A 203 19.26 34.88 -2.12
CA THR A 203 19.85 33.54 -2.24
C THR A 203 20.93 33.53 -3.32
N GLY A 204 22.08 32.94 -3.02
CA GLY A 204 23.13 32.64 -3.98
C GLY A 204 22.70 31.59 -5.02
N ARG A 205 23.53 31.38 -6.03
CA ARG A 205 23.23 30.53 -7.19
C ARG A 205 22.87 29.10 -6.80
N LEU A 206 23.74 28.42 -6.04
CA LEU A 206 23.49 27.05 -5.59
C LEU A 206 22.34 26.97 -4.59
N ALA A 207 22.25 27.92 -3.65
CA ALA A 207 21.16 27.98 -2.67
C ALA A 207 19.78 28.12 -3.34
N ARG A 208 19.70 28.83 -4.48
CA ARG A 208 18.47 29.02 -5.26
C ARG A 208 17.88 27.72 -5.81
N SER A 209 18.68 26.66 -5.96
CA SER A 209 18.19 25.33 -6.39
C SER A 209 17.20 24.70 -5.40
N ARG A 210 17.36 25.00 -4.10
CA ARG A 210 16.47 24.57 -3.01
C ARG A 210 15.56 25.69 -2.51
N LEU A 211 16.00 26.94 -2.60
CA LEU A 211 15.23 28.14 -2.26
C LEU A 211 15.03 29.07 -3.46
N PRO A 212 14.20 28.71 -4.45
CA PRO A 212 13.86 29.62 -5.54
C PRO A 212 13.08 30.85 -5.04
N ASP A 213 13.05 31.92 -5.84
CA ASP A 213 12.38 33.18 -5.48
C ASP A 213 10.91 32.98 -5.11
N SER A 214 10.22 32.02 -5.73
CA SER A 214 8.83 31.67 -5.39
C SER A 214 8.70 31.14 -3.96
N VAL A 215 9.62 30.27 -3.53
CA VAL A 215 9.68 29.75 -2.16
C VAL A 215 10.04 30.88 -1.20
N CYS A 216 11.02 31.73 -1.53
CA CYS A 216 11.38 32.89 -0.71
C CYS A 216 10.18 33.82 -0.48
N ASN A 217 9.39 34.11 -1.52
CA ASN A 217 8.19 34.93 -1.38
C ASN A 217 7.13 34.29 -0.45
N GLN A 218 6.94 32.97 -0.52
CA GLN A 218 6.05 32.25 0.40
C GLN A 218 6.52 32.37 1.87
N ILE A 219 7.82 32.28 2.11
CA ILE A 219 8.41 32.48 3.46
C ILE A 219 8.11 33.90 3.95
N VAL A 220 8.34 34.90 3.09
CA VAL A 220 8.02 36.30 3.41
C VAL A 220 6.52 36.47 3.74
N ASP A 221 5.62 35.82 2.99
CA ASP A 221 4.18 35.87 3.26
C ASP A 221 3.81 35.28 4.64
N ILE A 222 4.51 34.24 5.09
CA ILE A 222 4.37 33.68 6.44
C ILE A 222 4.85 34.66 7.52
N MET A 223 5.90 35.44 7.24
CA MET A 223 6.46 36.44 8.17
C MET A 223 5.61 37.71 8.27
N ARG A 224 5.03 38.19 7.15
CA ARG A 224 4.26 39.45 7.07
C ARG A 224 3.25 39.66 8.23
N PRO A 225 2.37 38.71 8.60
CA PRO A 225 1.40 38.95 9.66
C PRO A 225 2.04 39.18 11.04
N VAL A 226 3.19 38.57 11.31
CA VAL A 226 3.93 38.74 12.57
C VAL A 226 4.66 40.10 12.59
N LEU A 227 5.28 40.46 11.47
CA LEU A 227 5.94 41.76 11.31
C LEU A 227 4.99 42.95 11.41
N ARG A 228 3.76 42.81 10.89
CA ARG A 228 2.72 43.86 11.02
C ARG A 228 2.35 44.15 12.48
N LYS A 229 2.56 43.18 13.39
CA LYS A 229 2.34 43.35 14.84
C LYS A 229 3.55 43.94 15.57
N GLY A 230 4.67 44.17 14.88
CA GLY A 230 5.92 44.64 15.48
C GLY A 230 6.70 43.56 16.23
N TYR A 231 6.33 42.28 16.09
CA TYR A 231 7.03 41.16 16.75
C TYR A 231 8.21 40.69 15.89
N PHE A 232 9.29 41.50 15.84
CA PHE A 232 10.46 41.22 15.01
C PHE A 232 11.20 39.94 15.41
N ASP A 233 11.38 39.71 16.71
CA ASP A 233 11.99 38.49 17.26
C ASP A 233 11.32 37.22 16.70
N GLN A 234 10.00 37.13 16.85
CA GLN A 234 9.22 35.97 16.40
C GLN A 234 9.20 35.85 14.88
N ALA A 235 9.15 36.98 14.17
CA ALA A 235 9.14 36.98 12.72
C ALA A 235 10.45 36.42 12.13
N LEU A 236 11.60 36.86 12.66
CA LEU A 236 12.91 36.39 12.22
C LEU A 236 13.13 34.91 12.56
N LEU A 237 12.79 34.50 13.79
CA LEU A 237 12.88 33.08 14.19
C LEU A 237 12.03 32.19 13.27
N LYS A 238 10.78 32.59 13.01
CA LYS A 238 9.87 31.84 12.12
C LYS A 238 10.35 31.83 10.67
N GLY A 239 10.83 32.97 10.16
CA GLY A 239 11.40 33.07 8.82
C GLY A 239 12.62 32.16 8.65
N LEU A 240 13.54 32.20 9.61
CA LEU A 240 14.73 31.35 9.62
C LEU A 240 14.37 29.87 9.71
N GLN A 241 13.43 29.49 10.59
CA GLN A 241 12.97 28.11 10.71
C GLN A 241 12.45 27.57 9.38
N GLU A 242 11.65 28.37 8.66
CA GLU A 242 11.10 27.97 7.36
C GLU A 242 12.19 27.88 6.29
N ILE A 243 13.16 28.80 6.28
CA ILE A 243 14.34 28.72 5.40
C ILE A 243 15.08 27.40 5.63
N ILE A 244 15.44 27.08 6.88
CA ILE A 244 16.16 25.85 7.24
C ILE A 244 15.36 24.62 6.81
N THR A 245 14.06 24.60 7.10
CA THR A 245 13.17 23.48 6.74
C THR A 245 13.19 23.23 5.23
N ARG A 246 12.96 24.26 4.42
CA ARG A 246 12.91 24.15 2.95
C ARG A 246 14.25 23.75 2.34
N VAL A 247 15.37 24.21 2.90
CA VAL A 247 16.71 23.82 2.41
C VAL A 247 17.07 22.38 2.82
N SER A 248 16.57 21.92 3.98
CA SER A 248 16.79 20.57 4.48
C SER A 248 15.98 19.51 3.72
N GLU A 249 14.90 19.90 3.05
CA GLU A 249 14.05 18.98 2.28
C GLU A 249 14.85 18.34 1.13
N LYS A 250 15.37 17.14 1.38
CA LYS A 250 15.86 16.26 0.32
C LYS A 250 14.65 15.92 -0.54
N LYS A 251 14.67 16.26 -1.84
CA LYS A 251 13.67 15.81 -2.81
C LYS A 251 13.73 14.28 -2.89
N THR A 252 12.95 13.58 -2.06
CA THR A 252 12.86 12.13 -2.09
C THR A 252 12.17 11.71 -3.38
N LEU A 253 12.65 10.62 -4.01
CA LEU A 253 12.00 10.06 -5.20
C LEU A 253 10.51 9.77 -4.96
N TRP A 254 10.14 9.47 -3.72
CA TRP A 254 8.75 9.27 -3.31
C TRP A 254 7.87 10.50 -3.55
N ALA A 255 8.35 11.72 -3.26
CA ALA A 255 7.60 12.95 -3.53
C ALA A 255 7.31 13.15 -5.03
N LYS A 256 8.25 12.74 -5.90
CA LYS A 256 8.10 12.85 -7.36
C LYS A 256 7.10 11.85 -7.93
N TYR A 257 7.07 10.61 -7.40
CA TYR A 257 6.27 9.52 -7.99
C TYR A 257 5.01 9.14 -7.19
N LYS A 258 4.73 9.76 -6.03
CA LYS A 258 3.56 9.43 -5.20
C LYS A 258 2.27 9.38 -6.01
N ASN A 259 2.00 10.42 -6.81
CA ASN A 259 0.76 10.52 -7.58
C ASN A 259 0.70 9.47 -8.70
N VAL A 260 1.84 9.19 -9.35
CA VAL A 260 1.93 8.17 -10.41
C VAL A 260 1.68 6.76 -9.84
N ILE A 261 2.24 6.45 -8.67
CA ILE A 261 2.07 5.16 -7.99
C ILE A 261 0.62 4.96 -7.55
N VAL A 262 0.00 5.98 -6.96
CA VAL A 262 -1.40 5.95 -6.54
C VAL A 262 -2.32 5.72 -7.73
N PHE A 263 -2.13 6.49 -8.82
CA PHE A 263 -2.92 6.34 -10.04
C PHE A 263 -2.75 4.95 -10.68
N SER A 264 -1.51 4.46 -10.79
CA SER A 264 -1.21 3.14 -11.33
C SER A 264 -1.87 2.02 -10.52
N SER A 265 -1.88 2.15 -9.19
CA SER A 265 -2.50 1.17 -8.28
C SER A 265 -4.03 1.14 -8.43
N ILE A 266 -4.67 2.29 -8.61
CA ILE A 266 -6.12 2.39 -8.85
C ILE A 266 -6.47 1.72 -10.20
N VAL A 267 -5.73 2.03 -11.27
CA VAL A 267 -5.95 1.43 -12.59
C VAL A 267 -5.75 -0.09 -12.54
N ALA A 268 -4.70 -0.57 -11.89
CA ALA A 268 -4.45 -2.00 -11.72
C ALA A 268 -5.60 -2.70 -10.98
N PHE A 269 -6.15 -2.08 -9.93
CA PHE A 269 -7.31 -2.61 -9.20
C PHE A 269 -8.55 -2.76 -10.11
N PHE A 270 -8.84 -1.76 -10.94
CA PHE A 270 -9.96 -1.83 -11.90
C PHE A 270 -9.72 -2.89 -12.98
N LEU A 271 -8.50 -3.06 -13.48
CA LEU A 271 -8.16 -4.11 -14.45
C LEU A 271 -8.27 -5.52 -13.87
N VAL A 272 -7.78 -5.72 -12.64
CA VAL A 272 -7.87 -7.01 -11.93
C VAL A 272 -9.33 -7.35 -11.65
N THR A 273 -10.12 -6.40 -11.15
CA THR A 273 -11.56 -6.64 -10.90
C THR A 273 -12.34 -6.92 -12.19
N ALA A 274 -12.03 -6.22 -13.30
CA ALA A 274 -12.65 -6.47 -14.60
C ALA A 274 -12.28 -7.85 -15.18
N THR A 275 -11.01 -8.26 -15.09
CA THR A 275 -10.57 -9.58 -15.56
C THR A 275 -11.12 -10.71 -14.70
N TYR A 276 -11.15 -10.54 -13.37
CA TYR A 276 -11.76 -11.48 -12.44
C TYR A 276 -13.26 -11.68 -12.71
N LYS A 277 -14.01 -10.58 -12.93
CA LYS A 277 -15.44 -10.67 -13.32
C LYS A 277 -15.63 -11.40 -14.65
N ARG A 278 -14.84 -11.07 -15.68
CA ARG A 278 -14.90 -11.77 -16.99
C ARG A 278 -14.60 -13.26 -16.85
N TYR A 279 -13.65 -13.62 -15.99
CA TYR A 279 -13.34 -15.01 -15.68
C TYR A 279 -14.53 -15.71 -15.02
N GLN A 280 -15.14 -15.06 -14.02
CA GLN A 280 -16.30 -15.59 -13.30
C GLN A 280 -17.51 -15.82 -14.24
N ASP A 281 -17.82 -14.87 -15.12
CA ASP A 281 -18.91 -15.00 -16.09
C ASP A 281 -18.71 -16.16 -17.07
N ARG A 282 -17.46 -16.35 -17.54
CA ARG A 282 -17.12 -17.48 -18.41
C ARG A 282 -17.26 -18.81 -17.68
N ASN A 283 -16.83 -18.87 -16.42
CA ASN A 283 -16.96 -20.09 -15.61
C ASN A 283 -18.44 -20.47 -15.40
N ARG A 284 -19.29 -19.51 -15.02
CA ARG A 284 -20.74 -19.72 -14.83
C ARG A 284 -21.45 -20.24 -16.08
N LYS A 285 -21.13 -19.69 -17.26
CA LYS A 285 -21.69 -20.17 -18.54
C LYS A 285 -21.30 -21.63 -18.82
N THR A 286 -20.08 -22.01 -18.44
CA THR A 286 -19.56 -23.37 -18.65
C THR A 286 -20.24 -24.35 -17.70
N GLU A 287 -20.38 -23.98 -16.42
CA GLU A 287 -21.09 -24.79 -15.41
C GLU A 287 -22.56 -25.01 -15.78
N PHE A 288 -23.25 -23.97 -16.24
CA PHE A 288 -24.63 -24.08 -16.70
C PHE A 288 -24.78 -25.08 -17.85
N LYS A 289 -23.94 -24.96 -18.89
CA LYS A 289 -23.94 -25.90 -20.02
C LYS A 289 -23.67 -27.34 -19.58
N GLN A 290 -22.72 -27.54 -18.65
CA GLN A 290 -22.41 -28.86 -18.12
C GLN A 290 -23.59 -29.46 -17.33
N ALA A 291 -24.19 -28.68 -16.44
CA ALA A 291 -25.35 -29.10 -15.64
C ALA A 291 -26.51 -29.53 -16.53
N MET A 292 -26.85 -28.71 -17.54
CA MET A 292 -27.91 -29.02 -18.51
C MET A 292 -27.61 -30.28 -19.33
N SER A 293 -26.36 -30.45 -19.78
CA SER A 293 -25.98 -31.66 -20.52
C SER A 293 -26.11 -32.94 -19.69
N LEU A 294 -25.81 -32.87 -18.39
CA LEU A 294 -25.91 -34.01 -17.47
C LEU A 294 -27.37 -34.31 -17.11
N LEU A 295 -28.19 -33.27 -16.92
CA LEU A 295 -29.63 -33.43 -16.69
C LEU A 295 -30.30 -34.13 -17.86
N LYS A 296 -29.99 -33.71 -19.10
CA LYS A 296 -30.50 -34.35 -20.31
C LYS A 296 -30.12 -35.83 -20.41
N ARG A 297 -28.87 -36.19 -20.08
CA ARG A 297 -28.44 -37.59 -20.03
C ARG A 297 -29.19 -38.41 -18.98
N ILE A 298 -29.51 -37.81 -17.84
CA ILE A 298 -30.32 -38.44 -16.78
C ILE A 298 -31.73 -38.71 -17.29
N GLU A 299 -32.35 -37.73 -17.94
CA GLU A 299 -33.68 -37.86 -18.55
C GLU A 299 -33.71 -38.95 -19.63
N GLU A 300 -32.76 -38.95 -20.58
CA GLU A 300 -32.66 -39.98 -21.62
C GLU A 300 -32.49 -41.38 -21.03
N THR A 301 -31.67 -41.52 -19.97
CA THR A 301 -31.46 -42.81 -19.29
C THR A 301 -32.73 -43.26 -18.56
N ALA A 302 -33.44 -42.34 -17.91
CA ALA A 302 -34.71 -42.62 -17.23
C ALA A 302 -35.79 -43.03 -18.24
N GLY A 303 -35.88 -42.34 -19.38
CA GLY A 303 -36.80 -42.67 -20.47
C GLY A 303 -36.54 -44.04 -21.09
N LYS A 304 -35.27 -44.38 -21.36
CA LYS A 304 -34.89 -45.72 -21.84
C LYS A 304 -35.26 -46.83 -20.84
N LYS A 305 -35.06 -46.60 -19.55
CA LYS A 305 -35.49 -47.53 -18.49
C LYS A 305 -37.02 -47.70 -18.45
N LEU A 306 -37.77 -46.61 -18.64
CA LEU A 306 -39.23 -46.61 -18.68
C LEU A 306 -39.74 -47.42 -19.88
N GLU A 307 -39.17 -47.19 -21.06
CA GLU A 307 -39.55 -47.88 -22.28
C GLU A 307 -39.24 -49.39 -22.20
N ALA A 308 -38.08 -49.74 -21.62
CA ALA A 308 -37.72 -51.13 -21.34
C ALA A 308 -38.72 -51.81 -20.37
N ALA A 309 -39.14 -51.11 -19.31
CA ALA A 309 -40.14 -51.62 -18.37
C ALA A 309 -41.53 -51.82 -19.04
N ARG A 310 -41.90 -50.95 -19.98
CA ARG A 310 -43.19 -51.01 -20.69
C ARG A 310 -43.26 -52.13 -21.74
N LYS A 311 -42.14 -52.45 -22.41
CA LYS A 311 -42.10 -53.45 -23.50
C LYS A 311 -42.05 -54.91 -23.04
N GLY A 312 -42.01 -55.17 -21.73
CA GLY A 312 -42.31 -56.49 -21.18
C GLY A 312 -41.44 -57.66 -21.68
N PHE A 313 -40.20 -57.44 -22.16
CA PHE A 313 -39.25 -58.55 -22.32
C PHE A 313 -37.77 -58.15 -22.26
N ASN A 314 -36.99 -59.15 -21.85
CA ASN A 314 -35.59 -59.24 -21.45
C ASN A 314 -34.61 -59.25 -22.64
N GLU A 315 -33.67 -58.30 -22.64
CA GLU A 315 -32.27 -58.55 -23.03
C GLU A 315 -31.38 -57.43 -22.45
N ASN A 316 -30.65 -57.76 -21.36
CA ASN A 316 -29.59 -56.98 -20.69
C ASN A 316 -29.92 -55.87 -19.68
N ALA A 317 -31.18 -55.64 -19.28
CA ALA A 317 -31.47 -54.85 -18.07
C ALA A 317 -31.46 -55.72 -16.80
N ARG A 318 -30.40 -56.52 -16.62
CA ARG A 318 -30.21 -57.36 -15.43
C ARG A 318 -29.74 -56.45 -14.30
N TRP A 319 -30.64 -56.08 -13.40
CA TRP A 319 -30.23 -55.56 -12.11
C TRP A 319 -29.54 -56.71 -11.39
N GLN A 320 -28.21 -56.68 -11.33
CA GLN A 320 -27.42 -57.66 -10.58
C GLN A 320 -27.15 -57.11 -9.18
N CYS A 321 -27.22 -57.99 -8.19
CA CYS A 321 -26.72 -57.64 -6.88
C CYS A 321 -25.19 -57.51 -6.96
N PRO A 322 -24.60 -56.37 -6.58
CA PRO A 322 -23.15 -56.20 -6.67
C PRO A 322 -22.36 -56.98 -5.62
N VAL A 323 -23.06 -57.67 -4.71
CA VAL A 323 -22.46 -58.52 -3.67
C VAL A 323 -22.39 -59.97 -4.15
N CYS A 324 -23.50 -60.57 -4.59
CA CYS A 324 -23.52 -61.95 -5.08
C CYS A 324 -23.39 -62.09 -6.60
N LEU A 325 -23.45 -60.99 -7.35
CA LEU A 325 -23.42 -60.93 -8.82
C LEU A 325 -24.57 -61.68 -9.52
N GLU A 326 -25.52 -62.20 -8.76
CA GLU A 326 -26.73 -62.82 -9.29
C GLU A 326 -27.75 -61.76 -9.71
N ASP A 327 -28.57 -62.10 -10.70
CA ASP A 327 -29.67 -61.25 -11.15
C ASP A 327 -30.84 -61.30 -10.17
N PHE A 328 -31.53 -60.18 -9.97
CA PHE A 328 -32.82 -60.19 -9.28
C PHE A 328 -33.88 -60.86 -10.16
N ALA A 329 -34.07 -62.18 -10.00
CA ALA A 329 -34.92 -63.00 -10.86
C ALA A 329 -36.44 -62.78 -10.61
N PHE A 330 -37.23 -62.91 -11.68
CA PHE A 330 -38.69 -63.11 -11.64
C PHE A 330 -39.04 -64.43 -10.94
N PRO A 331 -40.28 -64.65 -10.45
CA PRO A 331 -40.61 -65.73 -9.53
C PRO A 331 -40.51 -67.10 -10.22
N SER A 332 -39.34 -67.72 -10.13
CA SER A 332 -39.16 -69.17 -10.21
C SER A 332 -39.17 -69.74 -8.79
N SER A 333 -39.56 -71.01 -8.66
CA SER A 333 -40.02 -71.73 -7.46
C SER A 333 -39.17 -71.76 -6.18
N ASP A 334 -38.12 -70.93 -6.05
CA ASP A 334 -37.36 -70.74 -4.81
C ASP A 334 -37.70 -69.38 -4.17
N SER A 335 -38.40 -69.41 -3.04
CA SER A 335 -39.02 -68.26 -2.38
C SER A 335 -38.05 -67.20 -1.84
N ASP A 336 -36.78 -67.52 -1.63
CA ASP A 336 -35.83 -66.64 -0.94
C ASP A 336 -35.10 -65.63 -1.83
N LYS A 337 -35.00 -65.89 -3.15
CA LYS A 337 -34.25 -65.03 -4.10
C LYS A 337 -35.06 -63.89 -4.72
N THR A 338 -36.34 -63.75 -4.35
CA THR A 338 -37.26 -62.74 -4.90
C THR A 338 -37.26 -61.42 -4.10
N ASN A 339 -36.65 -61.39 -2.91
CA ASN A 339 -36.60 -60.21 -2.05
C ASN A 339 -35.32 -59.40 -2.31
N SER A 340 -35.44 -58.30 -3.03
CA SER A 340 -34.36 -57.31 -3.15
C SER A 340 -34.67 -56.08 -2.29
N MET A 341 -33.65 -55.39 -1.83
CA MET A 341 -33.76 -54.17 -1.05
C MET A 341 -33.06 -53.04 -1.77
N VAL A 342 -33.64 -51.84 -1.70
CA VAL A 342 -32.98 -50.63 -2.18
C VAL A 342 -32.81 -49.67 -1.03
N LEU A 343 -31.61 -49.13 -0.94
CA LEU A 343 -31.24 -48.12 0.04
C LEU A 343 -31.65 -46.73 -0.44
N GLY A 344 -31.80 -45.75 0.45
CA GLY A 344 -32.14 -44.36 0.11
C GLY A 344 -31.08 -43.64 -0.73
N CYS A 345 -29.92 -44.28 -0.94
CA CYS A 345 -28.94 -43.88 -1.94
C CYS A 345 -29.19 -44.45 -3.35
N GLY A 346 -30.30 -45.16 -3.57
CA GLY A 346 -30.72 -45.74 -4.85
C GLY A 346 -30.04 -47.07 -5.23
N HIS A 347 -29.09 -47.57 -4.43
CA HIS A 347 -28.42 -48.84 -4.71
C HIS A 347 -29.26 -50.05 -4.26
N ARG A 348 -29.29 -51.09 -5.10
CA ARG A 348 -30.10 -52.30 -4.90
C ARG A 348 -29.23 -53.51 -4.55
N PHE A 349 -29.70 -54.33 -3.62
CA PHE A 349 -29.04 -55.53 -3.10
C PHE A 349 -30.05 -56.67 -2.88
N CYS A 350 -29.62 -57.92 -2.80
CA CYS A 350 -30.48 -58.99 -2.30
C CYS A 350 -30.72 -58.74 -0.81
N MET A 351 -31.90 -59.10 -0.30
CA MET A 351 -32.18 -58.98 1.14
C MET A 351 -31.12 -59.73 1.96
N SER A 352 -30.86 -60.99 1.58
CA SER A 352 -29.84 -61.85 2.17
C SER A 352 -28.40 -61.35 2.05
N CYS A 353 -28.08 -60.55 1.03
CA CYS A 353 -26.73 -60.00 0.86
C CYS A 353 -26.50 -58.69 1.62
N LEU A 354 -27.57 -57.94 1.88
CA LEU A 354 -27.48 -56.65 2.56
C LEU A 354 -27.66 -56.79 4.08
N GLU A 355 -28.48 -57.72 4.54
CA GLU A 355 -28.77 -57.92 5.96
C GLU A 355 -27.51 -58.19 6.81
N PRO A 356 -26.58 -59.09 6.41
CA PRO A 356 -25.33 -59.30 7.17
C PRO A 356 -24.43 -58.05 7.22
N TRP A 357 -24.48 -57.21 6.18
CA TRP A 357 -23.74 -55.95 6.17
C TRP A 357 -24.33 -54.94 7.17
N LEU A 358 -25.66 -54.88 7.25
CA LEU A 358 -26.37 -53.94 8.11
C LEU A 358 -26.26 -54.26 9.61
N GLU A 359 -25.93 -55.50 9.97
CA GLU A 359 -25.65 -55.90 11.35
C GLU A 359 -24.45 -55.15 11.96
N THR A 360 -23.45 -54.84 11.13
CA THR A 360 -22.18 -54.23 11.56
C THR A 360 -21.98 -52.82 11.02
N HIS A 361 -22.67 -52.45 9.94
CA HIS A 361 -22.48 -51.18 9.25
C HIS A 361 -23.80 -50.51 8.92
N ARG A 362 -23.97 -49.23 9.29
CA ARG A 362 -25.14 -48.44 8.93
C ARG A 362 -24.93 -47.60 7.67
N ASN A 363 -24.16 -48.09 6.71
CA ASN A 363 -23.85 -47.36 5.47
C ASN A 363 -24.01 -48.23 4.22
N CYS A 364 -24.16 -47.57 3.07
CA CYS A 364 -24.27 -48.26 1.78
C CYS A 364 -22.94 -48.91 1.36
N PRO A 365 -22.91 -50.21 0.98
CA PRO A 365 -21.69 -50.90 0.54
C PRO A 365 -20.99 -50.25 -0.67
N ILE A 366 -21.74 -49.56 -1.54
CA ILE A 366 -21.22 -49.01 -2.80
C ILE A 366 -20.76 -47.56 -2.62
N CYS A 367 -21.58 -46.72 -1.98
CA CYS A 367 -21.32 -45.28 -1.89
C CYS A 367 -21.01 -44.78 -0.48
N ARG A 368 -21.00 -45.66 0.53
CA ARG A 368 -20.70 -45.39 1.95
C ARG A 368 -21.57 -44.32 2.61
N ARG A 369 -22.70 -43.97 2.01
CA ARG A 369 -23.68 -43.06 2.60
C ARG A 369 -24.36 -43.72 3.80
N ASP A 370 -24.46 -43.00 4.92
CA ASP A 370 -25.16 -43.44 6.11
C ASP A 370 -26.67 -43.64 5.86
N LEU A 371 -27.23 -44.66 6.51
CA LEU A 371 -28.61 -45.11 6.35
C LEU A 371 -29.41 -44.78 7.62
N SER A 372 -30.55 -44.11 7.45
CA SER A 372 -31.57 -43.97 8.51
C SER A 372 -32.66 -45.03 8.35
N SER A 373 -33.37 -45.39 9.42
CA SER A 373 -34.32 -46.52 9.44
C SER A 373 -35.48 -46.41 8.42
N SER A 374 -35.78 -45.20 7.92
CA SER A 374 -36.79 -44.95 6.86
C SER A 374 -36.26 -45.06 5.43
N SER A 375 -35.00 -45.45 5.24
CA SER A 375 -34.31 -45.42 3.94
C SER A 375 -34.03 -46.79 3.33
N ILE A 376 -34.73 -47.85 3.75
CA ILE A 376 -34.60 -49.20 3.18
C ILE A 376 -35.97 -49.67 2.70
N ILE A 377 -36.07 -50.03 1.43
CA ILE A 377 -37.35 -50.42 0.82
C ILE A 377 -37.22 -51.83 0.24
N PRO A 378 -37.98 -52.81 0.77
CA PRO A 378 -38.04 -54.15 0.21
C PRO A 378 -38.86 -54.15 -1.09
N VAL A 379 -38.42 -54.93 -2.06
CA VAL A 379 -39.00 -55.05 -3.40
C VAL A 379 -39.46 -56.48 -3.58
N ARG A 380 -40.77 -56.70 -3.43
CA ARG A 380 -41.45 -57.91 -3.89
C ARG A 380 -42.11 -57.60 -5.23
N SER A 381 -42.43 -58.63 -6.02
CA SER A 381 -43.04 -58.52 -7.37
C SER A 381 -43.99 -57.32 -7.48
N ALA A 382 -43.53 -56.27 -8.18
CA ALA A 382 -44.06 -54.92 -8.01
C ALA A 382 -45.41 -54.74 -8.72
N SER A 383 -46.39 -54.25 -7.98
CA SER A 383 -47.59 -53.61 -8.52
C SER A 383 -47.21 -52.30 -9.26
N PRO A 384 -48.03 -51.82 -10.21
CA PRO A 384 -47.77 -50.56 -10.94
C PRO A 384 -47.50 -49.34 -10.04
N SER A 385 -48.12 -49.29 -8.86
CA SER A 385 -47.91 -48.24 -7.84
C SER A 385 -46.54 -48.28 -7.18
N GLU A 386 -45.93 -49.46 -7.04
CA GLU A 386 -44.58 -49.59 -6.48
C GLU A 386 -43.53 -49.14 -7.50
N VAL A 387 -43.73 -49.44 -8.79
CA VAL A 387 -42.85 -49.00 -9.89
C VAL A 387 -42.70 -47.47 -9.94
N SER A 388 -43.78 -46.71 -9.70
CA SER A 388 -43.71 -45.24 -9.60
C SER A 388 -42.89 -44.74 -8.41
N SER A 389 -42.92 -45.45 -7.27
CA SER A 389 -42.12 -45.11 -6.08
C SER A 389 -40.61 -45.29 -6.33
N TRP A 390 -40.24 -46.37 -7.03
CA TRP A 390 -38.86 -46.63 -7.46
C TRP A 390 -38.30 -45.54 -8.38
N GLN A 391 -39.11 -45.13 -9.34
CA GLN A 391 -38.76 -44.10 -10.30
C GLN A 391 -38.49 -42.76 -9.62
N GLN A 392 -39.32 -42.42 -8.64
CA GLN A 392 -39.16 -41.21 -7.85
C GLN A 392 -37.84 -41.18 -7.06
N GLN A 393 -37.44 -42.32 -6.48
CA GLN A 393 -36.19 -42.41 -5.71
C GLN A 393 -34.93 -42.35 -6.58
N ASP A 394 -34.90 -43.02 -7.74
CA ASP A 394 -33.76 -42.93 -8.68
C ASP A 394 -33.64 -41.50 -9.23
N ALA A 395 -34.75 -40.86 -9.55
CA ALA A 395 -34.77 -39.47 -10.02
C ALA A 395 -34.26 -38.51 -8.94
N MET A 396 -34.72 -38.64 -7.69
CA MET A 396 -34.26 -37.82 -6.57
C MET A 396 -32.78 -38.04 -6.23
N PHE A 397 -32.29 -39.27 -6.31
CA PHE A 397 -30.86 -39.55 -6.14
C PHE A 397 -29.98 -38.86 -7.19
N ARG A 398 -30.41 -38.92 -8.46
CA ARG A 398 -29.69 -38.29 -9.58
C ARG A 398 -29.73 -36.77 -9.47
N LEU A 399 -30.87 -36.20 -9.09
CA LEU A 399 -31.02 -34.77 -8.82
C LEU A 399 -30.13 -34.31 -7.66
N GLY A 400 -30.06 -35.09 -6.58
CA GLY A 400 -29.19 -34.79 -5.44
C GLY A 400 -27.70 -34.89 -5.77
N SER A 401 -27.34 -35.72 -6.74
CA SER A 401 -25.96 -35.80 -7.26
C SER A 401 -25.62 -34.61 -8.16
N LEU A 402 -26.57 -34.14 -8.97
CA LEU A 402 -26.42 -32.89 -9.72
C LEU A 402 -26.27 -31.69 -8.78
N ARG A 403 -27.10 -31.59 -7.72
CA ARG A 403 -27.00 -30.51 -6.71
C ARG A 403 -25.63 -30.45 -6.04
N ARG A 404 -25.07 -31.58 -5.62
CA ARG A 404 -23.74 -31.59 -5.00
C ARG A 404 -22.64 -31.10 -5.95
N ARG A 405 -22.83 -31.27 -7.26
CA ARG A 405 -21.89 -30.83 -8.29
C ARG A 405 -22.11 -29.38 -8.71
N PHE A 406 -23.36 -28.89 -8.68
CA PHE A 406 -23.75 -27.55 -9.10
C PHE A 406 -24.66 -26.89 -8.04
N PRO A 407 -24.16 -26.62 -6.83
CA PRO A 407 -24.97 -26.15 -5.71
C PRO A 407 -25.57 -24.75 -5.93
N ASP A 408 -24.88 -23.90 -6.71
CA ASP A 408 -25.35 -22.56 -7.05
C ASP A 408 -26.52 -22.60 -8.04
N LEU A 409 -26.53 -23.59 -8.95
CA LEU A 409 -27.56 -23.73 -9.99
C LEU A 409 -28.78 -24.53 -9.49
N ILE A 410 -28.55 -25.55 -8.66
CA ILE A 410 -29.60 -26.36 -8.05
C ILE A 410 -29.55 -26.12 -6.54
N SER A 411 -30.24 -25.08 -6.10
CA SER A 411 -30.32 -24.73 -4.68
C SER A 411 -31.04 -25.82 -3.86
N SER A 412 -30.93 -25.76 -2.54
CA SER A 412 -31.72 -26.60 -1.63
C SER A 412 -33.21 -26.48 -1.90
N THR A 413 -33.70 -25.27 -2.16
CA THR A 413 -35.12 -25.01 -2.44
C THR A 413 -35.60 -25.72 -3.71
N ILE A 414 -34.81 -25.71 -4.79
CA ILE A 414 -35.14 -26.43 -6.03
C ILE A 414 -35.20 -27.92 -5.77
N PHE A 415 -34.24 -28.45 -5.00
CA PHE A 415 -34.18 -29.87 -4.67
C PHE A 415 -35.35 -30.32 -3.78
N GLU A 416 -35.65 -29.56 -2.73
CA GLU A 416 -36.74 -29.82 -1.77
C GLU A 416 -38.11 -29.80 -2.46
N ASN A 417 -38.32 -28.92 -3.44
CA ASN A 417 -39.55 -28.87 -4.24
C ASN A 417 -39.90 -30.19 -4.95
N PHE A 418 -38.96 -31.11 -5.14
CA PHE A 418 -39.23 -32.43 -5.76
C PHE A 418 -39.17 -33.59 -4.76
N THR A 419 -38.95 -33.31 -3.47
CA THR A 419 -39.01 -34.34 -2.42
C THR A 419 -40.45 -34.80 -2.16
N GLU A 420 -41.41 -33.86 -2.22
CA GLU A 420 -42.82 -34.09 -1.89
C GLU A 420 -43.70 -34.39 -3.12
N ARG A 421 -43.15 -34.32 -4.34
CA ARG A 421 -43.91 -34.52 -5.60
C ARG A 421 -43.08 -35.19 -6.69
N PRO A 422 -43.71 -35.82 -7.69
CA PRO A 422 -43.00 -36.51 -8.77
C PRO A 422 -41.96 -35.63 -9.48
N VAL A 423 -40.76 -36.17 -9.73
CA VAL A 423 -39.72 -35.47 -10.49
C VAL A 423 -40.11 -35.41 -11.97
N VAL A 424 -40.43 -34.21 -12.44
CA VAL A 424 -40.63 -33.92 -13.86
C VAL A 424 -39.40 -33.17 -14.39
N PHE A 425 -38.57 -33.83 -15.19
CA PHE A 425 -37.28 -33.27 -15.64
C PHE A 425 -37.41 -31.95 -16.41
N ALA A 426 -38.47 -31.79 -17.21
CA ALA A 426 -38.79 -30.52 -17.89
C ALA A 426 -39.12 -29.38 -16.92
N GLU A 427 -39.60 -29.67 -15.71
CA GLU A 427 -39.81 -28.67 -14.67
C GLU A 427 -38.53 -28.35 -13.90
N VAL A 428 -37.69 -29.37 -13.65
CA VAL A 428 -36.35 -29.19 -13.08
C VAL A 428 -35.50 -28.30 -13.97
N GLU A 429 -35.50 -28.53 -15.29
CA GLU A 429 -34.81 -27.71 -16.28
C GLU A 429 -35.27 -26.25 -16.22
N ARG A 430 -36.59 -26.00 -16.22
CA ARG A 430 -37.14 -24.65 -16.10
C ARG A 430 -36.71 -23.96 -14.81
N GLU A 431 -36.62 -24.70 -13.70
CA GLU A 431 -36.20 -24.12 -12.43
C GLU A 431 -34.71 -23.78 -12.39
N ILE A 432 -33.86 -24.64 -12.98
CA ILE A 432 -32.43 -24.39 -13.13
C ILE A 432 -32.19 -23.17 -14.04
N GLU A 433 -32.89 -23.08 -15.16
CA GLU A 433 -32.83 -21.93 -16.07
C GLU A 433 -33.27 -20.64 -15.37
N ARG A 434 -34.39 -20.65 -14.64
CA ARG A 434 -34.86 -19.51 -13.85
C ARG A 434 -33.84 -19.07 -12.81
N ASN A 435 -33.22 -20.02 -12.10
CA ASN A 435 -32.21 -19.72 -11.09
C ASN A 435 -30.93 -19.14 -11.71
N TYR A 436 -30.48 -19.71 -12.83
CA TYR A 436 -29.36 -19.18 -13.61
C TYR A 436 -29.62 -17.73 -14.05
N GLN A 437 -30.82 -17.43 -14.57
CA GLN A 437 -31.24 -16.07 -14.93
C GLN A 437 -31.28 -15.10 -13.74
N ARG A 438 -31.69 -15.56 -12.54
CA ARG A 438 -31.62 -14.72 -11.33
C ARG A 438 -30.17 -14.40 -10.96
N ILE A 439 -29.28 -15.40 -11.00
CA ILE A 439 -27.86 -15.25 -10.64
C ILE A 439 -27.15 -14.29 -11.60
N THR A 440 -27.47 -14.35 -12.90
CA THR A 440 -26.91 -13.44 -13.91
C THR A 440 -27.52 -12.04 -13.82
N ARG A 441 -28.85 -11.91 -13.70
CA ARG A 441 -29.51 -10.59 -13.56
C ARG A 441 -29.06 -9.84 -12.31
N HIS A 442 -28.91 -10.52 -11.18
CA HIS A 442 -28.40 -9.89 -9.95
C HIS A 442 -26.98 -9.33 -10.15
N SER A 443 -26.14 -10.01 -10.94
CA SER A 443 -24.80 -9.49 -11.28
C SER A 443 -24.84 -8.26 -12.21
N GLU A 444 -25.86 -8.15 -13.07
CA GLU A 444 -26.08 -7.01 -13.97
C GLU A 444 -26.71 -5.80 -13.27
N GLU A 445 -27.59 -6.01 -12.30
CA GLU A 445 -28.21 -4.92 -11.55
C GLU A 445 -27.21 -4.23 -10.61
N VAL A 446 -26.31 -5.02 -10.00
CA VAL A 446 -25.14 -4.50 -9.28
C VAL A 446 -24.20 -3.73 -10.23
N ARG A 447 -24.15 -4.11 -11.52
CA ARG A 447 -23.39 -3.38 -12.55
C ARG A 447 -23.98 -2.00 -12.86
N GLY A 448 -25.31 -1.89 -12.91
CA GLY A 448 -26.01 -0.62 -13.18
C GLY A 448 -25.90 0.39 -12.02
N LYS A 449 -26.09 -0.08 -10.78
CA LYS A 449 -25.95 0.80 -9.59
C LYS A 449 -24.51 1.24 -9.32
N GLY A 450 -23.52 0.43 -9.72
CA GLY A 450 -22.10 0.78 -9.60
C GLY A 450 -21.63 1.87 -10.57
N SER A 451 -22.31 2.07 -11.71
CA SER A 451 -21.98 3.15 -12.66
C SER A 451 -22.68 4.48 -12.36
N GLU A 452 -23.80 4.47 -11.63
CA GLU A 452 -24.52 5.70 -11.27
C GLU A 452 -23.96 6.38 -10.00
N GLY A 453 -23.15 5.68 -9.21
CA GLY A 453 -22.56 6.21 -7.97
C GLY A 453 -21.22 6.92 -8.10
N SER A 454 -20.61 6.98 -9.29
CA SER A 454 -19.33 7.67 -9.52
C SER A 454 -19.47 8.78 -10.57
N SER A 455 -20.37 9.74 -10.32
CA SER A 455 -20.30 11.04 -10.99
C SER A 455 -19.07 11.77 -10.45
N PHE A 456 -17.95 11.57 -11.13
CA PHE A 456 -16.70 12.28 -10.92
C PHE A 456 -16.95 13.74 -11.31
N HIS A 457 -17.37 14.58 -10.36
CA HIS A 457 -17.47 16.02 -10.56
C HIS A 457 -16.09 16.56 -10.96
N GLY A 458 -16.04 17.09 -12.19
CA GLY A 458 -14.83 17.58 -12.82
C GLY A 458 -14.15 18.65 -11.99
N TRP A 459 -12.86 18.45 -11.74
CA TRP A 459 -11.94 19.54 -11.49
C TRP A 459 -11.77 20.29 -12.82
N GLY A 460 -12.64 21.28 -13.03
CA GLY A 460 -12.40 22.34 -13.99
C GLY A 460 -11.25 23.19 -13.49
N GLY A 461 -10.16 23.22 -14.26
CA GLY A 461 -9.09 24.20 -14.09
C GLY A 461 -9.62 25.62 -14.31
N GLY A 462 -9.40 26.49 -13.34
CA GLY A 462 -9.48 27.93 -13.50
C GLY A 462 -8.07 28.49 -13.62
N ASN A 463 -7.91 29.37 -14.62
CA ASN A 463 -6.72 30.16 -14.97
C ASN A 463 -6.00 30.80 -13.77
#